data_AF-A0A366ZJX9-F1
#
_entry.id   AF-A0A366ZJX9-F1
#
_cell.length_a   1.000
_cell.length_b   1.000
_cell.length_c   1.000
_cell.angle_alpha   90.00
_cell.angle_beta   90.00
_cell.angle_gamma   90.00
#
_symmetry.space_group_name_H-M   'P 1'
#
loop_
_entity.id
_entity.type
_entity.pdbx_description
1 polymer ?
#
loop_
_entity_poly.entity_id
_entity_poly.type
_entity_poly.pdbx_seq_one_letter_code
_entity_poly.pdbx_strand_id
1 'polypeptide(L)'
;MPARLASLLLAASAVLVLGAPPSAEAAWASTGIGLAVQKAMAMPTGTTPTSVTGMSLGAVGRAYTITWPTTWLQTGRPATGYVISRSSSTLGSALISGGSCAGMGTGGRYVPANTMTTNQSCTDDSTVALGNVRYSVTPVYGNWRGPASPWTQTYN
;
A
#
# COMPACT_ATOMS: atom_id res chain seq x y z
N MET A 1 22.55 -3.65 60.02
CA MET A 1 21.93 -4.63 59.11
C MET A 1 21.12 -3.92 58.00
N PRO A 2 21.73 -3.23 57.01
CA PRO A 2 20.97 -2.56 55.94
C PRO A 2 20.93 -3.34 54.61
N ALA A 3 21.71 -4.42 54.49
CA ALA A 3 21.95 -5.10 53.22
C ALA A 3 20.78 -5.97 52.71
N ARG A 4 19.74 -6.21 53.52
CA ARG A 4 18.61 -7.10 53.14
C ARG A 4 17.44 -6.39 52.45
N LEU A 5 17.37 -5.06 52.50
CA LEU A 5 16.28 -4.28 51.90
C LEU A 5 16.57 -3.88 50.44
N ALA A 6 17.84 -3.81 50.03
CA ALA A 6 18.22 -3.47 48.65
C ALA A 6 17.93 -4.61 47.66
N SER A 7 17.96 -5.87 48.11
CA SER A 7 17.79 -7.04 47.24
C SER A 7 16.32 -7.28 46.82
N LEU A 8 15.34 -6.78 47.58
CA LEU A 8 13.91 -6.92 47.22
C LEU A 8 13.47 -5.91 46.16
N LEU A 9 14.12 -4.75 46.06
CA LEU A 9 13.81 -3.74 45.05
C LEU A 9 14.32 -4.11 43.66
N LEU A 10 15.45 -4.83 43.55
CA LEU A 10 15.97 -5.31 42.26
C LEU A 10 15.15 -6.46 41.65
N ALA A 11 14.45 -7.25 42.47
CA ALA A 11 13.60 -8.33 41.99
C ALA A 11 12.27 -7.84 41.40
N ALA A 12 11.80 -6.64 41.78
CA ALA A 12 10.57 -6.06 41.27
C ALA A 12 10.72 -5.40 39.88
N SER A 13 11.93 -5.01 39.49
CA SER A 13 12.20 -4.34 38.20
C SER A 13 12.30 -5.31 37.01
N ALA A 14 12.42 -6.61 37.26
CA ALA A 14 12.60 -7.61 36.19
C ALA A 14 11.28 -8.05 35.52
N VAL A 15 10.11 -7.67 36.05
CA VAL A 15 8.79 -8.14 35.55
C VAL A 15 8.13 -7.15 34.59
N LEU A 16 8.67 -5.94 34.42
CA LEU A 16 8.09 -4.90 33.55
C LEU A 16 8.56 -4.96 32.08
N VAL A 17 9.37 -5.96 31.71
CA VAL A 17 9.74 -6.24 30.30
C VAL A 17 8.98 -7.46 29.78
N LEU A 18 7.73 -7.62 30.19
CA LEU A 18 6.70 -8.28 29.38
C LEU A 18 6.13 -7.19 28.47
N GLY A 19 6.90 -6.72 27.49
CA GLY A 19 6.94 -7.46 26.24
C GLY A 19 5.52 -7.49 25.70
N ALA A 20 5.06 -6.33 25.17
CA ALA A 20 3.77 -6.24 24.51
C ALA A 20 3.60 -7.49 23.62
N PRO A 21 2.49 -8.23 23.74
CA PRO A 21 2.34 -9.48 23.01
C PRO A 21 2.64 -9.17 21.55
N PRO A 22 3.61 -9.84 20.90
CA PRO A 22 3.76 -9.71 19.47
C PRO A 22 2.38 -10.01 18.90
N SER A 23 1.82 -9.08 18.14
CA SER A 23 0.59 -9.34 17.43
C SER A 23 0.92 -10.51 16.51
N ALA A 24 0.51 -11.72 16.90
CA ALA A 24 0.53 -12.88 16.05
C ALA A 24 -0.52 -12.59 14.98
N GLU A 25 -0.11 -11.86 13.96
CA GLU A 25 -0.92 -11.50 12.82
C GLU A 25 -1.25 -12.80 12.08
N ALA A 26 -2.44 -13.34 12.36
CA ALA A 26 -2.97 -14.50 11.68
C ALA A 26 -2.89 -14.22 10.17
N ALA A 27 -2.21 -15.12 9.46
CA ALA A 27 -1.92 -15.00 8.04
C ALA A 27 -3.17 -14.55 7.27
N TRP A 28 -3.04 -13.44 6.56
CA TRP A 28 -4.10 -12.86 5.75
C TRP A 28 -4.61 -13.92 4.77
N ALA A 29 -5.92 -14.05 4.61
CA ALA A 29 -6.49 -14.95 3.62
C ALA A 29 -6.96 -14.12 2.42
N SER A 30 -6.59 -14.52 1.20
CA SER A 30 -7.13 -13.90 -0.02
C SER A 30 -8.60 -14.26 -0.24
N THR A 31 -9.05 -15.40 0.30
CA THR A 31 -10.44 -15.88 0.41
C THR A 31 -10.52 -16.96 1.51
N GLY A 32 -11.69 -17.20 2.12
CA GLY A 32 -11.86 -18.34 3.03
C GLY A 32 -13.30 -18.62 3.48
N ILE A 33 -13.61 -19.91 3.74
CA ILE A 33 -14.85 -20.40 4.36
C ILE A 33 -14.45 -21.32 5.54
N GLY A 34 -15.02 -21.14 6.75
CA GLY A 34 -14.79 -21.99 7.92
C GLY A 34 -14.37 -21.24 9.21
N LEU A 35 -14.34 -21.95 10.35
CA LEU A 35 -14.11 -21.35 11.68
C LEU A 35 -12.70 -20.76 11.88
N ALA A 36 -11.68 -21.29 11.21
CA ALA A 36 -10.32 -20.74 11.25
C ALA A 36 -10.20 -19.39 10.50
N VAL A 37 -11.08 -19.16 9.51
CA VAL A 37 -11.13 -17.91 8.72
C VAL A 37 -11.69 -16.76 9.55
N GLN A 38 -12.48 -17.02 10.60
CA GLN A 38 -13.02 -15.97 11.46
C GLN A 38 -11.94 -15.17 12.23
N LYS A 39 -10.69 -15.64 12.25
CA LYS A 39 -9.55 -14.91 12.84
C LYS A 39 -8.58 -14.32 11.82
N ALA A 40 -8.67 -14.68 10.54
CA ALA A 40 -7.82 -14.14 9.49
C ALA A 40 -8.39 -12.82 8.98
N MET A 41 -7.56 -11.78 8.91
CA MET A 41 -7.98 -10.52 8.31
C MET A 41 -7.87 -10.62 6.78
N ALA A 42 -8.84 -10.05 6.07
CA ALA A 42 -8.79 -9.94 4.61
C ALA A 42 -8.20 -8.57 4.23
N MET A 43 -7.36 -8.56 3.19
CA MET A 43 -6.87 -7.30 2.64
C MET A 43 -8.05 -6.51 2.06
N PRO A 44 -8.21 -5.22 2.42
CA PRO A 44 -9.24 -4.39 1.83
C PRO A 44 -9.03 -4.20 0.32
N THR A 45 -10.12 -3.99 -0.41
CA THR A 45 -10.06 -3.54 -1.80
C THR A 45 -9.40 -2.16 -1.87
N GLY A 46 -8.63 -1.92 -2.94
CA GLY A 46 -8.04 -0.62 -3.20
C GLY A 46 -9.09 0.49 -3.32
N THR A 47 -8.66 1.71 -3.05
CA THR A 47 -9.45 2.92 -3.26
C THR A 47 -9.29 3.40 -4.71
N THR A 48 -10.39 3.80 -5.33
CA THR A 48 -10.34 4.41 -6.67
C THR A 48 -9.57 5.73 -6.59
N PRO A 49 -8.61 5.98 -7.50
CA PRO A 49 -7.97 7.29 -7.57
C PRO A 49 -8.99 8.41 -7.75
N THR A 50 -8.85 9.47 -6.97
CA THR A 50 -9.77 10.61 -6.94
C THR A 50 -9.28 11.77 -7.80
N SER A 51 -7.98 11.80 -8.12
CA SER A 51 -7.39 12.78 -9.01
C SER A 51 -6.34 12.15 -9.91
N VAL A 52 -6.38 12.52 -11.18
CA VAL A 52 -5.35 12.22 -12.17
C VAL A 52 -5.07 13.52 -12.92
N THR A 53 -3.85 14.02 -12.83
CA THR A 53 -3.43 15.28 -13.48
C THR A 53 -2.32 14.99 -14.47
N GLY A 54 -2.58 15.25 -15.75
CA GLY A 54 -1.62 15.08 -16.82
C GLY A 54 -0.81 16.34 -17.07
N MET A 55 0.49 16.19 -17.34
CA MET A 55 1.36 17.23 -17.85
C MET A 55 2.11 16.72 -19.09
N SER A 56 2.39 17.63 -20.02
CA SER A 56 3.23 17.33 -21.18
C SER A 56 4.71 17.29 -20.78
N LEU A 57 5.44 16.29 -21.28
CA LEU A 57 6.90 16.19 -21.20
C LEU A 57 7.58 16.51 -22.54
N GLY A 58 6.84 17.03 -23.52
CA GLY A 58 7.33 17.33 -24.87
C GLY A 58 6.32 16.96 -25.95
N ALA A 59 6.81 16.68 -27.16
CA ALA A 59 5.93 16.39 -28.31
C ALA A 59 5.10 15.11 -28.14
N VAL A 60 5.66 14.09 -27.47
CA VAL A 60 5.03 12.76 -27.33
C VAL A 60 4.98 12.24 -25.89
N GLY A 61 5.79 12.82 -24.99
CA GLY A 61 5.88 12.37 -23.60
C GLY A 61 4.77 12.96 -22.72
N ARG A 62 4.29 12.17 -21.76
CA ARG A 62 3.29 12.58 -20.76
C ARG A 62 3.71 12.10 -19.39
N ALA A 63 3.39 12.87 -18.37
CA ALA A 63 3.40 12.43 -16.98
C ALA A 63 2.01 12.60 -16.38
N TYR A 64 1.52 11.59 -15.67
CA TYR A 64 0.27 11.64 -14.93
C TYR A 64 0.55 11.48 -13.43
N THR A 65 0.23 12.50 -12.66
CA THR A 65 0.21 12.40 -11.19
C THR A 65 -1.13 11.85 -10.77
N ILE A 66 -1.10 10.69 -10.12
CA ILE A 66 -2.28 9.93 -9.70
C ILE A 66 -2.35 10.01 -8.18
N THR A 67 -3.51 10.38 -7.65
CA THR A 67 -3.73 10.55 -6.21
C THR A 67 -4.96 9.76 -5.77
N TRP A 68 -4.83 9.03 -4.66
CA TRP A 68 -5.88 8.19 -4.11
C TRP A 68 -5.89 8.23 -2.57
N PRO A 69 -7.03 8.00 -1.91
CA PRO A 69 -7.08 7.87 -0.45
C PRO A 69 -6.26 6.67 0.03
N THR A 70 -5.56 6.80 1.16
CA THR A 70 -4.84 5.67 1.77
C THR A 70 -5.81 4.54 2.09
N THR A 71 -5.44 3.32 1.69
CA THR A 71 -6.17 2.13 2.08
C THR A 71 -5.78 1.73 3.49
N TRP A 72 -6.75 1.68 4.40
CA TRP A 72 -6.56 1.28 5.79
C TRP A 72 -7.03 -0.16 5.99
N LEU A 73 -6.18 -0.97 6.59
CA LEU A 73 -6.50 -2.31 7.04
C LEU A 73 -7.37 -2.24 8.30
N GLN A 74 -8.06 -3.35 8.59
CA GLN A 74 -8.68 -3.55 9.89
C GLN A 74 -7.62 -3.31 10.99
N THR A 75 -8.00 -2.64 12.08
CA THR A 75 -7.11 -2.12 13.16
C THR A 75 -6.40 -0.77 12.89
N GLY A 76 -6.72 -0.06 11.80
CA GLY A 76 -6.23 1.31 11.58
C GLY A 76 -4.77 1.38 11.11
N ARG A 77 -4.26 0.28 10.55
CA ARG A 77 -2.92 0.24 9.93
C ARG A 77 -3.03 0.60 8.45
N PRO A 78 -2.14 1.44 7.89
CA PRO A 78 -2.19 1.76 6.47
C PRO A 78 -1.57 0.64 5.63
N ALA A 79 -1.98 0.55 4.36
CA ALA A 79 -1.26 -0.24 3.38
C ALA A 79 0.19 0.25 3.27
N THR A 80 1.12 -0.69 3.24
CA THR A 80 2.57 -0.41 3.16
C THR A 80 3.04 -0.13 1.74
N GLY A 81 2.18 -0.29 0.74
CA GLY A 81 2.51 -0.03 -0.65
C GLY A 81 1.32 -0.31 -1.57
N TYR A 82 1.54 -0.06 -2.86
CA TYR A 82 0.51 -0.14 -3.88
C TYR A 82 1.09 -0.66 -5.19
N VAL A 83 0.27 -1.36 -5.96
CA VAL A 83 0.56 -1.73 -7.35
C VAL A 83 -0.41 -0.96 -8.22
N ILE A 84 0.13 -0.19 -9.15
CA ILE A 84 -0.65 0.71 -10.00
C ILE A 84 -0.64 0.16 -11.41
N SER A 85 -1.85 -0.05 -11.94
CA SER A 85 -2.04 -0.54 -13.30
C SER A 85 -2.56 0.59 -14.18
N ARG A 86 -2.11 0.63 -15.42
CA ARG A 86 -2.57 1.56 -16.46
C ARG A 86 -3.23 0.78 -17.57
N SER A 87 -4.37 1.28 -18.03
CA SER A 87 -4.96 0.88 -19.31
C SER A 87 -4.91 2.08 -20.25
N SER A 88 -4.26 1.91 -21.39
CA SER A 88 -4.03 2.91 -22.43
C SER A 88 -4.65 2.45 -23.74
N SER A 89 -5.20 3.39 -24.52
CA SER A 89 -5.75 3.07 -25.85
C SER A 89 -4.68 2.73 -26.89
N THR A 90 -3.43 3.12 -26.67
CA THR A 90 -2.31 2.86 -27.59
C THR A 90 -1.45 1.66 -27.16
N LEU A 91 -1.27 1.45 -25.86
CA LEU A 91 -0.40 0.39 -25.32
C LEU A 91 -1.15 -0.78 -24.68
N GLY A 92 -2.48 -0.70 -24.55
CA GLY A 92 -3.27 -1.70 -23.84
C GLY A 92 -3.14 -1.59 -22.31
N SER A 93 -3.41 -2.69 -21.60
CA SER A 93 -3.38 -2.75 -20.14
C SER A 93 -2.11 -3.41 -19.63
N ALA A 94 -1.34 -2.71 -18.80
CA ALA A 94 -0.10 -3.21 -18.22
C ALA A 94 0.18 -2.57 -16.85
N LEU A 95 1.12 -3.17 -16.11
CA LEU A 95 1.76 -2.49 -14.99
C LEU A 95 2.54 -1.29 -15.51
N ILE A 96 2.56 -0.24 -14.69
CA ILE A 96 3.34 0.96 -15.02
C ILE A 96 4.83 0.62 -14.90
N SER A 97 5.60 1.00 -15.92
CA SER A 97 7.06 0.81 -15.99
C SER A 97 7.84 2.12 -15.87
N GLY A 98 7.13 3.25 -15.78
CA GLY A 98 7.71 4.59 -15.73
C GLY A 98 7.40 5.34 -14.42
N GLY A 99 8.26 6.30 -14.09
CA GLY A 99 8.10 7.23 -12.99
C GLY A 99 8.13 6.58 -11.62
N SER A 100 7.63 7.29 -10.62
CA SER A 100 7.57 6.79 -9.25
C SER A 100 6.51 5.69 -9.07
N CYS A 101 5.48 5.63 -9.93
CA CYS A 101 4.47 4.59 -9.88
C CYS A 101 4.98 3.19 -10.25
N ALA A 102 6.05 3.09 -11.05
CA ALA A 102 6.65 1.81 -11.42
C ALA A 102 7.13 1.00 -10.21
N GLY A 103 7.43 1.68 -9.11
CA GLY A 103 7.95 1.05 -7.91
C GLY A 103 9.38 0.53 -8.08
N MET A 104 9.91 -0.07 -7.01
CA MET A 104 11.25 -0.71 -7.02
C MET A 104 11.12 -2.22 -6.78
N GLY A 105 11.97 -3.02 -7.43
CA GLY A 105 12.07 -4.48 -7.23
C GLY A 105 11.12 -5.34 -8.05
N THR A 106 11.13 -6.65 -7.81
CA THR A 106 10.51 -7.72 -8.61
C THR A 106 8.97 -7.76 -8.63
N GLY A 107 8.29 -6.72 -8.12
CA GLY A 107 6.84 -6.70 -7.98
C GLY A 107 6.13 -5.47 -8.53
N GLY A 108 6.85 -4.49 -9.09
CA GLY A 108 6.25 -3.25 -9.61
C GLY A 108 5.47 -2.48 -8.54
N ARG A 109 5.99 -2.47 -7.30
CA ARG A 109 5.30 -1.96 -6.12
C ARG A 109 5.80 -0.57 -5.78
N TYR A 110 4.89 0.40 -5.83
CA TYR A 110 5.09 1.70 -5.22
C TYR A 110 5.08 1.59 -3.69
N VAL A 111 6.07 2.20 -3.05
CA VAL A 111 6.18 2.31 -1.58
C VAL A 111 6.12 3.79 -1.22
N PRO A 112 5.04 4.24 -0.54
CA PRO A 112 4.96 5.61 -0.06
C PRO A 112 6.13 5.99 0.84
N ALA A 113 6.62 7.21 0.71
CA ALA A 113 7.57 7.79 1.67
C ALA A 113 6.92 7.95 3.07
N ASN A 114 5.62 8.22 3.12
CA ASN A 114 4.84 8.27 4.35
C ASN A 114 3.55 7.46 4.16
N THR A 115 3.40 6.34 4.85
CA THR A 115 2.21 5.48 4.76
C THR A 115 1.00 6.03 5.52
N MET A 116 1.20 6.98 6.44
CA MET A 116 0.15 7.50 7.34
C MET A 116 -0.59 8.73 6.80
N THR A 117 -0.19 9.29 5.66
CA THR A 117 -0.92 10.38 5.00
C THR A 117 -2.34 9.95 4.65
N THR A 118 -3.29 10.89 4.61
CA THR A 118 -4.67 10.63 4.17
C THR A 118 -4.74 10.22 2.71
N ASN A 119 -3.88 10.78 1.86
CA ASN A 119 -3.84 10.52 0.42
C ASN A 119 -2.43 10.15 -0.03
N GLN A 120 -2.35 9.15 -0.88
CA GLN A 120 -1.14 8.69 -1.55
C GLN A 120 -1.08 9.26 -2.95
N SER A 121 0.13 9.44 -3.46
CA SER A 121 0.33 9.93 -4.81
C SER A 121 1.60 9.37 -5.45
N CYS A 122 1.51 9.05 -6.73
CA CYS A 122 2.68 8.70 -7.54
C CYS A 122 2.55 9.31 -8.95
N THR A 123 3.66 9.34 -9.66
CA THR A 123 3.74 9.85 -11.03
C THR A 123 4.06 8.70 -11.97
N ASP A 124 3.21 8.54 -12.98
CA ASP A 124 3.40 7.67 -14.12
C ASP A 124 3.99 8.50 -15.26
N ASP A 125 5.21 8.20 -15.68
CA ASP A 125 5.81 8.84 -16.85
C ASP A 125 5.82 7.90 -18.06
N SER A 126 5.74 8.51 -19.23
CA SER A 126 5.88 7.81 -20.50
C SER A 126 6.53 8.74 -21.51
N THR A 127 7.53 8.21 -22.21
CA THR A 127 8.19 8.87 -23.33
C THR A 127 7.45 8.67 -24.66
N VAL A 128 6.38 7.87 -24.65
CA VAL A 128 5.52 7.60 -25.81
C VAL A 128 4.09 8.07 -25.57
N ALA A 129 3.36 8.31 -26.66
CA ALA A 129 1.97 8.72 -26.61
C ALA A 129 1.08 7.59 -26.05
N LEU A 130 0.33 7.90 -24.99
CA LEU A 130 -0.54 6.95 -24.30
C LEU A 130 -2.00 6.98 -24.76
N GLY A 131 -2.37 8.00 -25.55
CA GLY A 131 -3.75 8.27 -25.92
C GLY A 131 -4.61 8.45 -24.67
N ASN A 132 -5.72 7.73 -24.63
CA ASN A 132 -6.64 7.73 -23.50
C ASN A 132 -6.16 6.78 -22.41
N VAL A 133 -6.07 7.24 -21.16
CA VAL A 133 -5.58 6.47 -20.01
C VAL A 133 -6.60 6.36 -18.88
N ARG A 134 -6.55 5.24 -18.15
CA ARG A 134 -7.26 5.04 -16.87
C ARG A 134 -6.40 4.21 -15.93
N TYR A 135 -6.63 4.38 -14.64
CA TYR A 135 -5.78 3.80 -13.59
C TYR A 135 -6.58 2.97 -12.59
N SER A 136 -5.94 1.97 -12.03
CA SER A 136 -6.44 1.22 -10.87
C SER A 136 -5.30 0.98 -9.89
N VAL A 137 -5.65 0.86 -8.61
CA VAL A 137 -4.71 0.77 -7.50
C VAL A 137 -5.02 -0.48 -6.69
N THR A 138 -3.99 -1.26 -6.42
CA THR A 138 -4.07 -2.48 -5.61
C THR A 138 -3.25 -2.31 -4.34
N PRO A 139 -3.85 -2.40 -3.14
CA PRO A 139 -3.13 -2.18 -1.89
C PRO A 139 -2.26 -3.39 -1.52
N VAL A 140 -1.13 -3.12 -0.88
CA VAL A 140 -0.14 -4.13 -0.46
C VAL A 140 0.24 -3.93 1.01
N TYR A 141 0.20 -5.01 1.79
CA TYR A 141 0.68 -5.05 3.18
C TYR A 141 1.71 -6.16 3.34
N GLY A 142 2.99 -5.82 3.56
CA GLY A 142 4.07 -6.80 3.51
C GLY A 142 4.10 -7.51 2.15
N ASN A 143 3.89 -8.83 2.12
CA ASN A 143 3.81 -9.63 0.90
C ASN A 143 2.37 -9.85 0.39
N TRP A 144 1.37 -9.36 1.10
CA TRP A 144 -0.04 -9.58 0.80
C TRP A 144 -0.60 -8.51 -0.13
N ARG A 145 -1.36 -8.92 -1.14
CA ARG A 145 -2.05 -8.03 -2.07
C ARG A 145 -3.56 -8.15 -1.88
N GLY A 146 -4.24 -7.01 -1.79
CA GLY A 146 -5.70 -6.96 -1.81
C GLY A 146 -6.27 -6.98 -3.23
N PRO A 147 -7.60 -6.91 -3.37
CA PRO A 147 -8.26 -6.66 -4.65
C PRO A 147 -7.94 -5.27 -5.20
N ALA A 148 -7.86 -5.14 -6.52
CA ALA A 148 -7.70 -3.86 -7.19
C ALA A 148 -8.95 -2.98 -7.04
N SER A 149 -8.76 -1.67 -7.02
CA SER A 149 -9.86 -0.71 -7.11
C SER A 149 -10.54 -0.75 -8.49
N PRO A 150 -11.79 -0.26 -8.60
CA PRO A 150 -12.37 0.09 -9.90
C PRO A 150 -11.43 1.02 -10.68
N TRP A 151 -11.50 0.90 -12.02
CA TRP A 151 -10.80 1.84 -12.88
C TRP A 151 -11.36 3.25 -12.72
N THR A 152 -10.49 4.25 -12.78
CA THR A 152 -10.90 5.65 -12.94
C THR A 152 -11.70 5.86 -14.22
N GLN A 153 -12.31 7.03 -14.35
CA GLN A 153 -12.69 7.55 -15.67
C GLN A 153 -11.46 7.65 -16.60
N THR A 154 -11.73 7.92 -17.87
CA THR A 154 -10.69 8.04 -18.89
C THR A 154 -10.14 9.47 -18.95
N TYR A 155 -8.83 9.61 -19.10
CA TYR A 155 -8.09 10.87 -19.21
C TYR A 155 -7.27 10.93 -20.50
N ASN A 156 -6.95 12.14 -20.98
CA ASN A 156 -6.10 12.39 -22.16
C ASN A 156 -4.95 13.33 -21.79
#